data_AF-A0A7C0VAP6-F1
#
_entry.id   AF-A0A7C0VAP6-F1
#
_cell.length_a   1.000
_cell.length_b   1.000
_cell.length_c   1.000
_cell.angle_alpha   90.00
_cell.angle_beta   90.00
_cell.angle_gamma   90.00
#
_symmetry.space_group_name_H-M   'P 1'
#
loop_
_entity.id
_entity.type
_entity.pdbx_description
1 polymer ?
#
loop_
_entity_poly.entity_id
_entity_poly.type
_entity_poly.pdbx_seq_one_letter_code
_entity_poly.pdbx_strand_id
1 'polypeptide(L)'
;MKIRVESEKLSNAVKRLEGIELVLEDERDAREAFEIIIEKKGLKEREEFKKIKEIKITPIQKYETSAVSYKLIFQIEFVFEDSVELNEKIRLIKELQEYFKRL
;
A
#
# COMPACT_ATOMS: atom_id res chain seq x y z
N MET A 1 -8.53 8.75 -0.62
CA MET A 1 -7.31 9.09 -1.41
C MET A 1 -6.74 7.83 -2.02
N LYS A 2 -5.96 7.91 -3.10
CA LYS A 2 -5.40 6.73 -3.78
C LYS A 2 -3.91 6.89 -3.99
N ILE A 3 -3.15 5.81 -3.82
CA ILE A 3 -1.74 5.72 -4.22
C ILE A 3 -1.53 4.51 -5.11
N ARG A 4 -0.43 4.51 -5.86
CA ARG A 4 0.03 3.35 -6.64
C ARG A 4 1.34 2.85 -6.06
N VAL A 5 1.42 1.55 -5.85
CA VAL A 5 2.60 0.87 -5.30
C VAL A 5 2.92 -0.31 -6.19
N GLU A 6 4.16 -0.43 -6.63
CA GLU A 6 4.63 -1.59 -7.40
C GLU A 6 4.63 -2.84 -6.52
N SER A 7 4.29 -4.00 -7.08
CA SER A 7 4.27 -5.29 -6.37
C SER A 7 5.59 -5.56 -5.63
N GLU A 8 6.72 -5.31 -6.30
CA GLU A 8 8.07 -5.45 -5.72
C GLU A 8 8.26 -4.61 -4.47
N LYS A 9 7.67 -3.40 -4.39
CA LYS A 9 7.79 -2.54 -3.21
C LYS A 9 7.02 -3.09 -2.02
N LEU A 10 5.85 -3.69 -2.25
CA LEU A 10 5.11 -4.36 -1.18
C LEU A 10 5.87 -5.60 -0.70
N SER A 11 6.36 -6.43 -1.62
CA SER A 11 7.15 -7.62 -1.26
C SER A 11 8.44 -7.25 -0.50
N ASN A 12 9.19 -6.27 -0.98
CA ASN A 12 10.39 -5.77 -0.32
C ASN A 12 10.11 -5.16 1.06
N ALA A 13 8.96 -4.52 1.24
CA ALA A 13 8.54 -4.00 2.55
C ALA A 13 8.37 -5.14 3.56
N VAL A 14 7.62 -6.18 3.19
CA VAL A 14 7.40 -7.35 4.04
C VAL A 14 8.73 -8.06 4.32
N LYS A 15 9.59 -8.25 3.32
CA LYS A 15 10.93 -8.83 3.50
C LYS A 15 11.78 -8.06 4.50
N ARG A 16 11.75 -6.73 4.49
CA ARG A 16 12.48 -5.89 5.46
C ARG A 16 11.88 -5.93 6.87
N LEU A 17 10.57 -6.15 7.00
CA LEU A 17 9.88 -6.12 8.30
C LEU A 17 9.83 -7.50 8.97
N GLU A 18 9.59 -8.56 8.20
CA GLU A 18 9.38 -9.94 8.69
C GLU A 18 10.46 -10.94 8.26
N GLY A 19 11.36 -10.56 7.35
CA GLY A 19 12.40 -11.46 6.85
C GLY A 19 11.91 -12.52 5.84
N ILE A 20 10.67 -12.41 5.35
CA ILE A 20 10.06 -13.34 4.38
C ILE A 20 9.87 -12.67 3.01
N GLU A 21 10.05 -13.45 1.95
CA GLU A 21 9.85 -12.98 0.57
C GLU A 21 8.49 -13.46 0.07
N LEU A 22 7.64 -12.52 -0.32
CA LEU A 22 6.30 -12.80 -0.85
C LEU A 22 6.27 -12.64 -2.36
N VAL A 23 5.52 -13.51 -3.02
CA VAL A 23 5.10 -13.32 -4.41
C VAL A 23 3.66 -12.82 -4.37
N LEU A 24 3.38 -11.69 -5.01
CA LEU A 24 2.05 -11.08 -5.05
C LEU A 24 1.52 -11.16 -6.47
N GLU A 25 0.44 -11.92 -6.67
CA GLU A 25 -0.18 -12.15 -7.98
C GLU A 25 -1.52 -11.43 -8.09
N ASP A 26 -2.26 -11.31 -6.99
CA ASP A 26 -3.62 -10.76 -6.98
C ASP A 26 -3.90 -9.75 -5.85
N GLU A 27 -5.15 -9.31 -5.76
CA GLU A 27 -5.62 -8.38 -4.73
C GLU A 27 -5.44 -8.92 -3.30
N ARG A 28 -5.66 -10.22 -3.10
CA ARG A 28 -5.63 -10.85 -1.78
C ARG A 28 -4.22 -10.88 -1.25
N ASP A 29 -3.25 -11.31 -2.07
CA ASP A 29 -1.84 -11.33 -1.68
C ASP A 29 -1.37 -9.91 -1.30
N ALA A 30 -1.73 -8.93 -2.12
CA ALA A 30 -1.38 -7.53 -1.87
C ALA A 30 -2.04 -6.98 -0.60
N ARG A 31 -3.25 -7.44 -0.25
CA ARG A 31 -3.92 -7.07 0.99
C ARG A 31 -3.22 -7.65 2.20
N GLU A 32 -2.89 -8.92 2.20
CA GLU A 32 -2.16 -9.55 3.30
C GLU A 32 -0.79 -8.87 3.49
N ALA A 33 -0.05 -8.65 2.40
CA ALA A 33 1.22 -7.93 2.45
C ALA A 33 1.06 -6.52 3.03
N PHE A 34 0.03 -5.79 2.60
CA PHE A 34 -0.24 -4.45 3.12
C PHE A 34 -0.62 -4.46 4.60
N GLU A 35 -1.45 -5.41 5.05
CA GLU A 35 -1.83 -5.55 6.45
C GLU A 35 -0.63 -5.81 7.36
N ILE A 36 0.30 -6.67 6.93
CA ILE A 36 1.57 -6.91 7.64
C ILE A 36 2.36 -5.60 7.79
N ILE A 37 2.49 -4.84 6.70
CA ILE A 37 3.24 -3.57 6.70
C ILE A 37 2.61 -2.57 7.69
N ILE A 38 1.29 -2.39 7.64
CA ILE A 38 0.58 -1.46 8.52
C ILE A 38 0.74 -1.88 9.98
N GLU A 39 0.61 -3.17 10.28
CA GLU A 39 0.75 -3.71 11.63
C GLU A 39 2.15 -3.49 12.19
N LYS A 40 3.19 -3.89 11.44
CA LYS A 40 4.58 -3.78 11.89
C LYS A 40 5.10 -2.35 11.96
N LYS A 41 4.49 -1.44 11.21
CA LYS A 41 4.74 0.00 11.33
C LYS A 41 3.99 0.67 12.48
N GLY A 42 3.14 -0.07 13.20
CA GLY A 42 2.30 0.47 14.27
C GLY A 42 1.27 1.50 13.77
N LEU A 43 0.92 1.45 12.49
CA LEU A 43 -0.01 2.42 11.90
C LEU A 43 -1.45 2.17 12.35
N LYS A 44 -1.84 0.90 12.60
CA LYS A 44 -3.18 0.54 13.10
C LYS A 44 -3.56 1.31 14.38
N GLU A 45 -2.59 1.65 15.23
CA GLU A 45 -2.84 2.32 16.50
C GLU A 45 -3.05 3.83 16.38
N ARG A 46 -2.64 4.43 15.26
CA ARG A 46 -2.69 5.88 15.06
C ARG A 46 -4.12 6.35 14.78
N GLU A 47 -4.45 7.52 15.30
CA GLU A 47 -5.78 8.09 15.18
C GLU A 47 -6.16 8.34 13.72
N GLU A 48 -5.26 8.88 12.90
CA GLU A 48 -5.50 9.10 11.46
C GLU A 48 -5.78 7.80 10.68
N PHE A 49 -5.24 6.67 11.12
CA PHE A 49 -5.45 5.38 10.47
C PHE A 49 -6.77 4.74 10.91
N LYS A 50 -7.13 4.88 12.19
CA LYS A 50 -8.41 4.41 12.74
C LYS A 50 -9.61 5.07 12.07
N LYS A 51 -9.44 6.28 11.53
CA LYS A 51 -10.46 7.00 10.75
C LYS A 51 -10.55 6.56 9.28
N ILE A 52 -9.85 5.49 8.88
CA ILE A 52 -10.05 4.85 7.57
C ILE A 52 -11.19 3.84 7.70
N LYS A 53 -12.31 4.12 7.03
CA LYS A 53 -13.48 3.23 6.95
C LYS A 53 -13.17 1.96 6.18
N GLU A 54 -12.41 2.08 5.09
CA GLU A 54 -12.15 0.97 4.18
C GLU A 54 -10.84 1.17 3.41
N ILE A 55 -10.11 0.08 3.18
CA ILE A 55 -8.95 0.05 2.30
C ILE A 55 -9.29 -0.88 1.14
N LYS A 56 -9.29 -0.35 -0.08
CA LYS A 56 -9.48 -1.11 -1.32
C LYS A 56 -8.16 -1.26 -2.04
N ILE A 57 -7.87 -2.46 -2.52
CA ILE A 57 -6.67 -2.73 -3.31
C ILE A 57 -7.15 -3.21 -4.67
N THR A 58 -6.59 -2.65 -5.72
CA THR A 58 -6.94 -3.03 -7.09
C THR A 58 -5.66 -3.28 -7.88
N PRO A 59 -5.45 -4.50 -8.41
CA PRO A 59 -4.33 -4.77 -9.30
C PRO A 59 -4.52 -4.02 -10.61
N ILE A 60 -3.45 -3.39 -11.07
CA ILE A 60 -3.34 -2.68 -12.35
C ILE A 60 -2.15 -3.31 -13.07
N GLN A 61 -2.44 -4.01 -14.17
CA GLN A 61 -1.39 -4.44 -15.08
C GLN A 61 -0.96 -3.25 -15.92
N LYS A 62 0.30 -2.82 -15.78
CA LYS A 62 0.89 -1.81 -16.64
C LYS A 62 1.84 -2.50 -17.60
N TYR A 63 1.45 -2.56 -18.87
CA TYR A 63 2.32 -2.98 -19.95
C TYR A 63 3.35 -1.86 -20.23
N GLU A 64 4.62 -2.13 -20.02
CA GLU A 64 5.68 -1.32 -20.64
C GLU A 64 5.73 -1.68 -22.13
N THR A 65 6.25 -0.79 -22.97
CA THR A 65 6.09 -0.72 -24.44
C THR A 65 6.54 -1.94 -25.28
N SER A 66 6.84 -3.07 -24.65
CA SER A 66 7.05 -4.37 -25.29
C SER A 66 6.21 -5.42 -24.56
N ALA A 67 5.51 -6.28 -25.31
CA ALA A 67 4.55 -7.29 -24.81
C ALA A 67 5.17 -8.41 -23.92
N VAL A 68 6.38 -8.20 -23.40
CA VAL A 68 7.19 -9.17 -22.65
C VAL A 68 7.46 -8.72 -21.21
N SER A 69 7.32 -7.42 -20.89
CA SER A 69 7.52 -6.90 -19.52
C SER A 69 6.26 -6.16 -19.05
N TYR A 70 5.50 -6.78 -18.15
CA TYR A 70 4.45 -6.10 -17.41
C TYR A 70 4.92 -5.85 -15.98
N LYS A 71 4.65 -4.65 -15.46
CA LYS A 71 4.80 -4.36 -14.04
C LYS A 71 3.44 -4.46 -13.39
N LEU A 72 3.32 -5.36 -12.41
CA LEU A 72 2.13 -5.43 -11.57
C LEU A 72 2.18 -4.27 -10.55
N ILE A 73 1.18 -3.39 -10.64
CA ILE A 73 1.03 -2.24 -9.76
C ILE A 73 -0.26 -2.43 -8.99
N PHE A 74 -0.25 -2.18 -7.69
CA PHE A 74 -1.44 -2.15 -6.88
C PHE A 74 -1.86 -0.71 -6.62
N GLN A 75 -3.11 -0.37 -6.94
CA GLN A 75 -3.74 0.85 -6.50
C GLN A 75 -4.35 0.62 -5.12
N ILE A 76 -3.87 1.34 -4.13
CA ILE A 76 -4.37 1.30 -2.76
C ILE A 76 -5.23 2.54 -2.54
N GLU A 77 -6.52 2.34 -2.31
CA GLU A 77 -7.51 3.36 -2.04
C GLU A 77 -7.88 3.36 -0.56
N PHE A 78 -7.71 4.52 0.06
CA PHE A 78 -8.05 4.81 1.44
C PHE A 78 -9.36 5.59 1.49
N VAL A 79 -10.41 4.95 1.97
CA VAL A 79 -11.72 5.56 2.20
C VAL A 79 -11.74 6.05 3.64
N PHE A 80 -11.65 7.36 3.82
CA PHE A 80 -11.65 7.99 5.14
C PHE A 80 -13.07 8.33 5.59
N GLU A 81 -13.25 8.55 6.89
CA GLU A 81 -14.44 9.22 7.40
C GLU A 81 -14.57 10.65 6.84
N ASP A 82 -15.81 11.13 6.78
CA ASP A 82 -16.15 12.44 6.22
C ASP A 82 -15.66 13.58 7.13
N SER A 83 -15.51 13.29 8.42
CA SER A 83 -14.99 14.17 9.48
C SER A 83 -13.48 14.41 9.38
N VAL A 84 -12.72 13.57 8.67
CA VAL A 84 -11.25 13.66 8.65
C VAL A 84 -10.80 14.86 7.82
N GLU A 85 -10.01 15.74 8.42
CA GLU A 85 -9.45 16.89 7.74
C GLU A 85 -8.49 16.48 6.61
N LEU A 86 -8.41 17.32 5.57
CA LEU A 86 -7.55 17.06 4.42
C LEU A 86 -6.07 16.94 4.82
N ASN A 87 -5.61 17.74 5.78
CA ASN A 87 -4.22 17.72 6.25
C ASN A 87 -3.84 16.41 6.94
N GLU A 88 -4.75 15.82 7.73
CA GLU A 88 -4.56 14.50 8.34
C GLU A 88 -4.42 13.42 7.25
N LYS A 89 -5.31 13.42 6.26
CA LYS A 89 -5.25 12.51 5.10
C LYS A 89 -3.91 12.64 4.38
N ILE A 90 -3.48 13.87 4.09
CA ILE A 90 -2.21 14.13 3.39
C ILE A 90 -1.02 13.61 4.19
N ARG A 91 -0.99 13.82 5.51
CA ARG A 91 0.12 13.40 6.37
C ARG A 91 0.33 11.89 6.31
N LEU A 92 -0.75 11.12 6.50
CA LEU A 92 -0.70 9.65 6.45
C LEU A 92 -0.23 9.15 5.07
N ILE A 93 -0.81 9.70 4.00
CA ILE A 93 -0.48 9.30 2.63
C ILE A 93 0.98 9.64 2.30
N LYS A 94 1.48 10.80 2.71
CA LYS A 94 2.89 11.19 2.52
C LYS A 94 3.83 10.23 3.24
N GLU A 95 3.55 9.88 4.49
CA GLU A 95 4.39 8.93 5.25
C GLU A 95 4.48 7.57 4.56
N LEU A 96 3.33 7.03 4.12
CA LEU A 96 3.29 5.78 3.37
C LEU A 96 4.07 5.88 2.05
N GLN A 97 3.88 6.95 1.28
CA GLN A 97 4.60 7.16 0.03
C GLN A 97 6.11 7.31 0.23
N GLU A 98 6.54 8.05 1.26
CA GLU A 98 7.95 8.20 1.61
C GLU A 98 8.57 6.87 2.03
N TYR A 99 7.83 6.05 2.78
CA TYR A 99 8.28 4.70 3.13
C TYR A 99 8.51 3.86 1.88
N PHE A 100 7.53 3.74 0.98
CA PHE A 100 7.66 2.97 -0.26
C PHE A 100 8.68 3.57 -1.24
N LYS A 101 9.02 4.86 -1.14
CA LYS A 101 10.07 5.49 -1.96
C LYS A 101 11.48 5.09 -1.51
N ARG A 102 11.67 4.73 -0.24
CA ARG A 102 12.97 4.31 0.34
C ARG A 102 13.22 2.79 0.24
N LEU A 103 12.26 2.04 -0.28
CA LEU A 103 12.40 0.63 -0.58
C LEU A 103 13.03 0.47 -1.96
#